data_AF-A0A1F8TI17-F1
#
_entry.id   AF-A0A1F8TI17-F1
#
_cell.length_a   1.000
_cell.length_b   1.000
_cell.length_c   1.000
_cell.angle_alpha   90.00
_cell.angle_beta   90.00
_cell.angle_gamma   90.00
#
_symmetry.space_group_name_H-M   'P 1'
#
loop_
_entity.id
_entity.type
_entity.pdbx_description
1 polymer ?
#
loop_
_entity_poly.entity_id
_entity_poly.type
_entity_poly.pdbx_seq_one_letter_code
_entity_poly.pdbx_strand_id
1 'polypeptide(L)'
;MSFLQFLRGEVDNVMSGVNQQQQIVSGVLDRVNSYVPKIQSAWIGGDANEFAADVARKVVPAMTELIAAIGGVNLNLTRATNVIDQADAKVKSMADGIGDMFDKI
;
A
#
# COMPACT_ATOMS: atom_id res chain seq x y z
N MET A 1 22.00 -17.74 6.25
CA MET A 1 20.99 -16.68 6.46
C MET A 1 21.71 -15.34 6.36
N SER A 2 21.26 -14.41 5.53
CA SER A 2 21.82 -13.05 5.59
C SER A 2 21.24 -12.31 6.79
N PHE A 3 21.99 -11.34 7.29
CA PHE A 3 21.70 -10.65 8.54
C PHE A 3 20.40 -9.85 8.51
N LEU A 4 19.98 -9.35 7.34
CA LEU A 4 18.77 -8.52 7.23
C LEU A 4 17.54 -9.27 6.66
N GLN A 5 17.70 -10.51 6.22
CA GLN A 5 16.59 -11.33 5.68
C GLN A 5 15.46 -11.60 6.67
N PHE A 6 15.71 -11.55 7.99
CA PHE A 6 14.67 -11.79 8.99
C PHE A 6 13.57 -10.70 8.98
N LEU A 7 13.92 -9.47 8.57
CA LEU A 7 12.98 -8.36 8.48
C LEU A 7 12.03 -8.48 7.27
N ARG A 8 12.40 -9.28 6.26
CA ARG A 8 11.56 -9.45 5.05
C ARG A 8 10.20 -10.05 5.37
N GLY A 9 10.15 -11.06 6.24
CA GLY A 9 8.88 -11.70 6.59
C GLY A 9 7.88 -10.74 7.25
N GLU A 10 8.36 -9.83 8.09
CA GLU A 10 7.52 -8.81 8.70
C GLU A 10 7.07 -7.74 7.68
N VAL A 11 7.98 -7.30 6.80
CA VAL A 11 7.65 -6.33 5.74
C VAL A 11 6.65 -6.92 4.75
N ASP A 12 6.80 -8.18 4.34
CA ASP A 12 5.88 -8.88 3.44
C ASP A 12 4.48 -9.01 4.06
N ASN A 13 4.41 -9.31 5.36
CA ASN A 13 3.14 -9.34 6.11
C ASN A 13 2.46 -7.97 6.15
N VAL A 14 3.23 -6.90 6.39
CA VAL A 14 2.71 -5.52 6.36
C VAL A 14 2.24 -5.14 4.96
N MET A 15 3.02 -5.46 3.91
CA MET A 15 2.64 -5.20 2.52
C MET A 15 1.36 -5.94 2.13
N SER A 16 1.20 -7.19 2.56
CA SER A 16 -0.04 -7.96 2.36
C SER A 16 -1.24 -7.28 3.03
N GLY A 17 -1.09 -6.85 4.29
CA GLY A 17 -2.13 -6.13 5.01
C GLY A 17 -2.50 -4.79 4.37
N VAL A 18 -1.50 -4.03 3.90
CA VAL A 18 -1.69 -2.75 3.17
C VAL A 18 -2.45 -2.97 1.87
N ASN A 19 -2.10 -4.00 1.09
CA ASN A 19 -2.83 -4.37 -0.13
C ASN A 19 -4.29 -4.73 0.15
N GLN A 20 -4.54 -5.50 1.20
CA GLN A 20 -5.89 -5.88 1.60
C GLN A 20 -6.71 -4.65 2.00
N GLN A 21 -6.12 -3.72 2.76
CA GLN A 21 -6.76 -2.45 3.12
C GLN A 21 -7.09 -1.61 1.89
N GLN A 22 -6.20 -1.57 0.89
CA GLN A 22 -6.46 -0.87 -0.37
C GLN A 22 -7.71 -1.43 -1.08
N GLN A 23 -7.81 -2.75 -1.17
CA GLN A 23 -8.97 -3.43 -1.78
C GLN A 23 -10.26 -3.14 -1.02
N ILE A 24 -10.22 -3.15 0.32
CA ILE A 24 -11.37 -2.84 1.17
C ILE A 24 -11.85 -1.41 0.92
N VAL A 25 -10.93 -0.43 0.95
CA VAL A 25 -11.28 0.99 0.76
C VAL A 25 -11.84 1.25 -0.64
N SER A 26 -11.23 0.67 -1.69
CA SER A 26 -11.77 0.72 -3.06
C SER A 26 -13.18 0.12 -3.14
N GLY A 27 -13.40 -1.04 -2.51
CA GLY A 27 -14.73 -1.66 -2.49
C GLY A 27 -15.79 -0.85 -1.74
N VAL A 28 -15.40 -0.10 -0.70
CA VAL A 28 -16.29 0.85 -0.02
C VAL A 28 -16.64 2.02 -0.96
N LEU A 29 -15.66 2.58 -1.66
CA LEU A 29 -15.88 3.66 -2.64
C LEU A 29 -16.85 3.22 -3.75
N ASP A 30 -16.67 2.01 -4.30
CA ASP A 30 -17.56 1.44 -5.31
C ASP A 30 -18.99 1.29 -4.79
N ARG A 31 -19.15 0.82 -3.54
CA ARG A 31 -20.45 0.74 -2.89
C ARG A 31 -21.09 2.10 -2.72
N VAL A 32 -20.34 3.10 -2.24
CA VAL A 32 -20.82 4.49 -2.11
C VAL A 32 -21.34 4.99 -3.45
N ASN A 33 -20.56 4.85 -4.51
CA ASN A 33 -20.95 5.25 -5.86
C ASN A 33 -22.21 4.50 -6.36
N SER A 34 -22.37 3.22 -5.99
CA SER A 34 -23.56 2.43 -6.35
C SER A 34 -24.84 2.85 -5.59
N TYR A 35 -24.71 3.48 -4.42
CA TYR A 35 -25.86 3.93 -3.62
C TYR A 35 -26.32 5.33 -3.96
N VAL A 36 -25.45 6.20 -4.49
CA VAL A 36 -25.82 7.57 -4.88
C VAL A 36 -27.05 7.59 -5.82
N PRO A 37 -27.10 6.82 -6.93
CA PRO A 37 -28.28 6.82 -7.80
C PRO A 37 -29.54 6.27 -7.13
N LYS A 38 -29.40 5.31 -6.20
CA LYS A 38 -30.51 4.71 -5.47
C LYS A 38 -31.13 5.69 -4.48
N ILE A 39 -30.29 6.52 -3.85
CA ILE A 39 -30.75 7.57 -2.94
C ILE A 39 -31.41 8.69 -3.75
N GLN A 40 -30.83 9.06 -4.89
CA GLN A 40 -31.43 10.03 -5.81
C GLN A 40 -32.79 9.59 -6.36
N SER A 41 -33.00 8.29 -6.58
CA SER A 41 -34.30 7.78 -7.05
C SER A 41 -35.33 7.59 -5.95
N ALA A 42 -34.89 7.30 -4.72
CA ALA A 42 -35.79 7.06 -3.58
C ALA A 42 -36.20 8.35 -2.86
N TRP A 43 -35.37 9.39 -2.91
CA TRP A 43 -35.60 10.63 -2.18
C TRP A 43 -36.23 11.69 -3.08
N ILE A 44 -37.47 12.06 -2.77
CA ILE A 44 -38.21 13.13 -3.46
C ILE A 44 -37.83 14.48 -2.85
N GLY A 45 -37.02 15.28 -3.56
CA GLY A 45 -36.63 16.64 -3.13
C GLY A 45 -35.24 17.07 -3.57
N GLY A 46 -34.88 18.34 -3.35
CA GLY A 46 -33.56 18.91 -3.71
C GLY A 46 -32.39 18.31 -2.92
N ASP A 47 -32.66 17.80 -1.71
CA ASP A 47 -31.66 17.22 -0.80
C ASP A 47 -30.98 15.97 -1.38
N ALA A 48 -31.66 15.26 -2.29
CA ALA A 48 -31.11 14.10 -2.97
C ALA A 48 -29.96 14.47 -3.92
N ASN A 49 -30.08 15.61 -4.59
CA ASN A 49 -29.04 16.16 -5.45
C ASN A 49 -27.90 16.76 -4.63
N GLU A 50 -28.21 17.40 -3.49
CA GLU A 50 -27.18 17.91 -2.60
C GLU A 50 -26.37 16.77 -1.95
N PHE A 51 -27.03 15.68 -1.56
CA PHE A 51 -26.35 14.47 -1.10
C PHE A 51 -25.39 13.92 -2.16
N ALA A 52 -25.84 13.78 -3.41
CA ALA A 52 -24.99 13.34 -4.51
C ALA A 52 -23.81 14.30 -4.75
N ALA A 53 -24.06 15.60 -4.67
CA ALA A 53 -23.03 16.62 -4.80
C ALA A 53 -22.01 16.57 -3.66
N ASP A 54 -22.44 16.33 -2.42
CA ASP A 54 -21.56 16.19 -1.26
C ASP A 54 -20.73 14.91 -1.32
N VAL A 55 -21.30 13.80 -1.79
CA VAL A 55 -20.53 12.58 -2.06
C VAL A 55 -19.46 12.84 -3.11
N ALA A 56 -19.82 13.49 -4.22
CA ALA A 56 -18.86 13.80 -5.29
C ALA A 56 -17.79 14.81 -4.87
N ARG A 57 -18.13 15.79 -4.01
CA ARG A 57 -17.23 16.88 -3.61
C ARG A 57 -16.35 16.55 -2.42
N LYS A 58 -16.80 15.69 -1.51
CA LYS A 58 -16.12 15.40 -0.23
C LYS A 58 -15.71 13.95 -0.12
N VAL A 59 -16.64 13.02 -0.30
CA VAL A 59 -16.42 11.60 0.01
C VAL A 59 -15.55 10.92 -1.04
N VAL A 60 -15.86 11.07 -2.33
CA VAL A 60 -15.08 10.47 -3.42
C VAL A 60 -13.63 10.97 -3.42
N PRO A 61 -13.35 12.29 -3.30
CA PRO A 61 -11.98 12.78 -3.22
C PRO A 61 -11.22 12.26 -2.00
N ALA A 62 -11.81 12.32 -0.81
CA ALA A 62 -11.15 11.85 0.42
C ALA A 62 -10.83 10.34 0.37
N MET A 63 -11.74 9.53 -0.18
CA MET A 63 -11.50 8.09 -0.38
C MET A 63 -10.40 7.84 -1.41
N THR A 64 -10.35 8.63 -2.48
CA THR A 64 -9.28 8.54 -3.50
C THR A 64 -7.91 8.91 -2.92
N GLU A 65 -7.84 9.97 -2.11
CA GLU A 65 -6.62 10.35 -1.39
C GLU A 65 -6.16 9.26 -0.42
N LEU A 66 -7.10 8.64 0.30
CA LEU A 66 -6.79 7.52 1.19
C LEU A 66 -6.22 6.32 0.41
N ILE A 67 -6.83 5.94 -0.71
CA ILE A 67 -6.33 4.86 -1.58
C ILE A 67 -4.92 5.18 -2.08
N ALA A 68 -4.67 6.42 -2.49
CA ALA A 68 -3.36 6.86 -2.96
C ALA A 68 -2.31 6.83 -1.84
N ALA A 69 -2.67 7.26 -0.63
CA ALA A 69 -1.78 7.20 0.54
C ALA A 69 -1.40 5.76 0.90
N ILE A 70 -2.37 4.84 0.91
CA ILE A 70 -2.15 3.40 1.13
C ILE A 70 -1.23 2.83 0.03
N GLY A 71 -1.46 3.16 -1.24
CA GLY A 71 -0.59 2.75 -2.35
C GLY A 71 0.84 3.29 -2.23
N GLY A 72 1.00 4.53 -1.74
CA GLY A 72 2.29 5.15 -1.48
C GLY A 72 3.10 4.44 -0.38
N VAL A 73 2.44 3.93 0.67
CA VAL A 73 3.08 3.11 1.70
C VAL A 73 3.68 1.85 1.06
N ASN A 74 2.93 1.19 0.19
CA ASN A 74 3.37 -0.04 -0.47
C ASN A 74 4.61 0.16 -1.36
N LEU A 75 4.64 1.28 -2.10
CA LEU A 75 5.79 1.68 -2.92
C LEU A 75 7.04 1.91 -2.06
N ASN A 76 6.88 2.57 -0.92
CA ASN A 76 7.99 2.87 -0.01
C ASN A 76 8.51 1.60 0.70
N LEU A 77 7.62 0.69 1.10
CA LEU A 77 8.00 -0.62 1.65
C LEU A 77 8.78 -1.45 0.62
N THR A 78 8.32 -1.48 -0.63
CA THR A 78 9.02 -2.17 -1.73
C THR A 78 10.44 -1.61 -1.94
N ARG A 79 10.56 -0.27 -1.94
CA ARG A 79 11.88 0.39 -2.04
C ARG A 79 12.77 0.05 -0.85
N ALA A 80 12.24 0.01 0.37
CA ALA A 80 13.00 -0.35 1.56
C ALA A 80 13.51 -1.79 1.49
N THR A 81 12.68 -2.74 1.06
CA THR A 81 13.09 -4.14 0.85
C THR A 81 14.21 -4.24 -0.19
N ASN A 82 14.10 -3.53 -1.32
CA ASN A 82 15.15 -3.54 -2.35
C ASN A 82 16.49 -2.96 -1.84
N VAL A 83 16.47 -1.95 -0.97
CA VAL A 83 17.68 -1.39 -0.34
C VAL A 83 18.32 -2.41 0.61
N ILE A 84 17.51 -3.11 1.40
CA ILE A 84 17.97 -4.19 2.28
C ILE A 84 18.65 -5.30 1.46
N ASP A 85 18.06 -5.68 0.33
CA ASP A 85 18.58 -6.72 -0.55
C ASP A 85 19.96 -6.36 -1.13
N GLN A 86 20.13 -5.11 -1.52
CA GLN A 86 21.42 -4.60 -1.98
C GLN A 86 22.45 -4.55 -0.85
N ALA A 87 22.04 -4.18 0.37
CA ALA A 87 22.91 -4.17 1.54
C ALA A 87 23.39 -5.59 1.88
N ASP A 88 22.50 -6.58 1.89
CA ASP A 88 22.84 -7.98 2.14
C ASP A 88 23.77 -8.55 1.05
N ALA A 89 23.51 -8.25 -0.22
CA ALA A 89 24.38 -8.67 -1.32
C ALA A 89 25.80 -8.10 -1.18
N LYS A 90 25.92 -6.83 -0.76
CA LYS A 90 27.20 -6.16 -0.52
C LYS A 90 27.93 -6.73 0.70
N VAL A 91 27.23 -6.98 1.80
CA VAL A 91 27.84 -7.61 2.99
C VAL A 91 28.33 -9.01 2.67
N LYS A 92 27.56 -9.79 1.91
CA LYS A 92 27.95 -11.13 1.48
C LYS A 92 29.20 -11.10 0.59
N SER A 93 29.25 -10.21 -0.41
CA SER A 93 30.44 -10.12 -1.26
C SER A 93 31.70 -9.67 -0.51
N MET A 94 31.55 -8.80 0.50
CA MET A 94 32.66 -8.42 1.38
C MET A 94 33.11 -9.58 2.26
N ALA A 95 32.18 -10.35 2.83
CA ALA A 95 32.50 -11.51 3.65
C ALA A 95 33.20 -12.61 2.82
N ASP A 96 32.70 -12.90 1.63
CA ASP A 96 33.30 -13.87 0.69
C ASP A 96 34.72 -13.41 0.29
N GLY A 97 34.91 -12.12 0.01
CA GLY A 97 36.23 -11.55 -0.29
C GLY A 97 37.23 -11.61 0.87
N ILE A 98 36.76 -11.48 2.12
CA ILE A 98 37.60 -11.67 3.30
C ILE A 98 37.95 -13.16 3.49
N GLY A 99 36.98 -14.06 3.31
CA GLY A 99 37.20 -15.51 3.35
C GLY A 99 38.27 -15.97 2.35
N ASP A 100 38.16 -15.52 1.10
CA ASP A 100 39.14 -15.80 0.05
C ASP A 100 40.54 -15.24 0.34
N MET A 101 40.64 -14.15 1.11
CA MET A 101 41.93 -13.61 1.54
C MET A 101 42.55 -14.46 2.64
N PHE A 102 41.76 -15.02 3.56
CA PHE A 102 42.24 -15.91 4.61
C PHE A 102 42.56 -17.32 4.08
N ASP A 103 41.83 -17.82 3.08
CA ASP A 103 42.15 -19.11 2.42
C ASP A 103 43.44 -19.06 1.57
N LYS A 104 43.94 -17.85 1.27
CA LYS A 104 45.19 -17.63 0.51
C LYS A 104 46.42 -17.41 1.40
N ILE A 105 46.28 -17.45 2.72
CA ILE A 105 47.36 -17.35 3.72
C ILE A 105 47.60 -18.72 4.33
#